data_AF-A0A6G4JZ91-F1
#
_entry.id   AF-A0A6G4JZ91-F1
#
_cell.length_a   1.000
_cell.length_b   1.000
_cell.length_c   1.000
_cell.angle_alpha   90.00
_cell.angle_beta   90.00
_cell.angle_gamma   90.00
#
_symmetry.space_group_name_H-M   'P 1'
#
loop_
_entity.id
_entity.type
_entity.pdbx_description
1 polymer ?
#
loop_
_entity_poly.entity_id
_entity_poly.type
_entity_poly.pdbx_seq_one_letter_code
_entity_poly.pdbx_strand_id
1 'polypeptide(L)'
;GQTLPAGASEPVFGPCARLDYELELGIWIGQGNALGEAIPVSRAAEHIAGFCLLNDWSARDIQAWEYQPLGPFLSKSFITSVSPWVVTAEALEPFRRAQPARPEGDPRPLPYLYDDNDQAHGAFDIELEVLLLTEGLREKGLP
;
A
#
# COMPACT_ATOMS: atom_id res chain seq x y z
N GLY A 1 1.25 19.78 -10.90
CA GLY A 1 -0.08 20.01 -10.30
C GLY A 1 -0.09 21.33 -9.58
N GLN A 2 -1.11 21.55 -8.74
CA GLN A 2 -1.15 22.70 -7.85
C GLN A 2 -0.43 22.37 -6.54
N THR A 3 0.30 23.34 -6.00
CA THR A 3 0.97 23.26 -4.69
C THR A 3 0.82 24.59 -3.97
N LEU A 4 0.83 24.59 -2.63
CA LEU A 4 0.84 25.82 -1.83
C LEU A 4 2.18 25.96 -1.09
N PRO A 5 3.08 26.85 -1.55
CA PRO A 5 4.34 27.11 -0.85
C PRO A 5 4.11 27.63 0.57
N ALA A 6 5.04 27.33 1.48
CA ALA A 6 4.95 27.82 2.85
C ALA A 6 4.92 29.36 2.89
N GLY A 7 3.91 29.91 3.56
CA GLY A 7 3.71 31.36 3.67
C GLY A 7 3.01 32.00 2.46
N ALA A 8 2.68 31.26 1.42
CA ALA A 8 1.86 31.75 0.31
C ALA A 8 0.37 31.71 0.65
N SER A 9 -0.40 32.62 0.05
CA SER A 9 -1.87 32.64 0.13
C SER A 9 -2.56 32.04 -1.10
N GLU A 10 -1.81 31.83 -2.19
CA GLU A 10 -2.33 31.33 -3.46
C GLU A 10 -1.49 30.14 -3.94
N PRO A 11 -2.11 29.11 -4.53
CA PRO A 11 -1.38 27.97 -5.06
C PRO A 11 -0.64 28.36 -6.35
N VAL A 12 0.47 27.67 -6.60
CA VAL A 12 1.21 27.74 -7.86
C VAL A 12 1.04 26.46 -8.66
N PHE A 13 1.08 26.58 -9.99
CA PHE A 13 1.03 25.43 -10.90
C PHE A 13 2.43 25.12 -11.44
N GLY A 14 2.86 23.86 -11.33
CA GLY A 14 4.18 23.45 -11.79
C GLY A 14 4.43 21.94 -11.72
N PRO A 15 5.65 21.49 -12.03
CA PRO A 15 6.06 20.11 -11.83
C PRO A 15 6.06 19.74 -10.34
N CYS A 16 5.89 18.45 -10.04
CA CYS A 16 6.07 17.93 -8.68
C CYS A 16 7.54 18.09 -8.27
N ALA A 17 7.76 18.64 -7.07
CA ALA A 17 9.07 18.81 -6.43
C ALA A 17 9.35 17.73 -5.38
N ARG A 18 8.34 16.96 -4.96
CA ARG A 18 8.43 15.91 -3.94
C ARG A 18 7.81 14.61 -4.43
N LEU A 19 8.40 14.04 -5.48
CA LEU A 19 8.03 12.73 -6.00
C LEU A 19 8.57 11.64 -5.06
N ASP A 20 7.73 10.65 -4.78
CA ASP A 20 8.01 9.60 -3.82
C ASP A 20 7.43 8.25 -4.29
N TYR A 21 7.98 7.16 -3.78
CA TYR A 21 7.45 5.81 -3.95
C TYR A 21 6.78 5.34 -2.67
N GLU A 22 5.86 4.39 -2.78
CA GLU A 22 5.34 3.66 -1.62
C GLU A 22 5.51 2.17 -1.89
N LEU A 23 6.31 1.50 -1.05
CA LEU A 23 6.51 0.06 -1.14
C LEU A 23 5.28 -0.65 -0.56
N GLU A 24 4.51 -1.31 -1.42
CA GLU A 24 3.29 -2.00 -1.04
C GLU A 24 3.19 -3.40 -1.66
N LEU A 25 2.23 -4.18 -1.16
CA LEU A 25 1.75 -5.39 -1.81
C LEU A 25 0.33 -5.14 -2.34
N GLY A 26 0.11 -5.48 -3.60
CA GLY A 26 -1.23 -5.56 -4.18
C GLY A 26 -1.85 -6.93 -3.89
N ILE A 27 -3.17 -6.94 -3.62
CA ILE A 27 -3.96 -8.17 -3.42
C ILE A 27 -4.90 -8.33 -4.62
N TRP A 28 -4.85 -9.49 -5.26
CA TRP A 28 -5.79 -9.88 -6.30
C TRP A 28 -6.95 -10.65 -5.67
N ILE A 29 -8.17 -10.12 -5.81
CA ILE A 29 -9.39 -10.80 -5.36
C ILE A 29 -9.77 -11.88 -6.37
N GLY A 30 -9.98 -13.10 -5.88
CA GLY A 30 -10.51 -14.21 -6.65
C GLY A 30 -12.02 -14.12 -6.73
N GLN A 31 -12.71 -14.76 -5.78
CA GLN A 31 -14.16 -14.67 -5.68
C GLN A 31 -14.58 -13.37 -4.97
N GLY A 32 -15.51 -12.61 -5.55
CA GLY A 32 -16.13 -11.47 -4.88
C GLY A 32 -17.26 -11.87 -3.92
N ASN A 33 -18.01 -10.87 -3.45
CA ASN A 33 -19.24 -11.01 -2.67
C ASN A 33 -20.37 -10.20 -3.32
N ALA A 34 -21.62 -10.52 -2.99
CA ALA A 34 -22.75 -9.74 -3.49
C ALA A 34 -22.82 -8.36 -2.81
N LEU A 35 -23.40 -7.38 -3.51
CA LEU A 35 -23.56 -6.02 -2.97
C LEU A 35 -24.42 -6.04 -1.71
N GLY A 36 -23.88 -5.50 -0.62
CA GLY A 36 -24.53 -5.47 0.70
C GLY A 36 -24.27 -6.70 1.58
N GLU A 37 -23.57 -7.72 1.08
CA GLU A 37 -23.21 -8.92 1.85
C GLU A 37 -21.75 -8.84 2.28
N ALA A 38 -21.48 -8.57 3.56
CA ALA A 38 -20.11 -8.48 4.06
C ALA A 38 -19.41 -9.86 4.14
N ILE A 39 -18.11 -9.89 3.83
CA ILE A 39 -17.25 -11.06 4.06
C ILE A 39 -16.77 -11.02 5.52
N PRO A 40 -17.06 -12.03 6.36
CA PRO A 40 -16.47 -12.12 7.70
C PRO A 40 -14.94 -12.23 7.61
N VAL A 41 -14.22 -11.58 8.52
CA VAL A 41 -12.74 -11.61 8.54
C VAL A 41 -12.17 -13.04 8.56
N SER A 42 -12.84 -13.97 9.24
CA SER A 42 -12.47 -15.40 9.29
C SER A 42 -12.49 -16.10 7.93
N ARG A 43 -13.17 -15.52 6.93
CA ARG A 43 -13.25 -16.04 5.55
C ARG A 43 -12.51 -15.16 4.54
N ALA A 44 -11.97 -14.02 4.94
CA ALA A 44 -11.36 -13.06 4.01
C ALA A 44 -10.25 -13.68 3.15
N ALA A 45 -9.44 -14.57 3.73
CA ALA A 45 -8.37 -15.26 3.01
C ALA A 45 -8.87 -16.16 1.86
N GLU A 46 -10.08 -16.72 1.96
CA GLU A 46 -10.69 -17.55 0.90
C GLU A 46 -10.98 -16.75 -0.38
N HIS A 47 -11.05 -15.42 -0.28
CA HIS A 47 -11.34 -14.51 -1.38
C HIS A 47 -10.07 -13.97 -2.07
N ILE A 48 -8.88 -14.31 -1.57
CA ILE A 48 -7.61 -13.85 -2.12
C ILE A 48 -7.07 -14.86 -3.14
N ALA A 49 -6.93 -14.44 -4.40
CA ALA A 49 -6.31 -15.25 -5.44
C ALA A 49 -4.78 -15.19 -5.39
N GLY A 50 -4.21 -14.05 -5.01
CA GLY A 50 -2.76 -13.89 -4.93
C GLY A 50 -2.31 -12.46 -4.68
N PHE A 51 -1.00 -12.27 -4.76
CA PHE A 51 -0.30 -11.05 -4.37
C PHE A 51 0.68 -10.61 -5.46
N CYS A 52 0.96 -9.31 -5.54
CA CYS A 52 2.01 -8.74 -6.38
C CYS A 52 2.74 -7.62 -5.62
N LEU A 53 3.93 -7.23 -6.09
CA LEU A 53 4.55 -5.98 -5.64
C LEU A 53 3.76 -4.81 -6.24
N LEU A 54 3.58 -3.75 -5.45
CA LEU A 54 2.91 -2.53 -5.86
C LEU A 54 3.76 -1.32 -5.46
N ASN A 55 3.91 -0.36 -6.38
CA ASN A 55 4.44 0.96 -6.08
C ASN A 55 3.37 2.02 -6.32
N ASP A 56 2.87 2.60 -5.23
CA ASP A 56 1.89 3.70 -5.26
C ASP A 56 2.61 5.04 -5.32
N TRP A 57 3.00 5.43 -6.53
CA TRP A 57 3.76 6.65 -6.77
C TRP A 57 3.00 7.87 -6.27
N SER A 58 3.72 8.76 -5.61
CA SER A 58 3.11 9.83 -4.83
C SER A 58 3.77 11.18 -5.08
N ALA A 59 2.98 12.18 -5.46
CA ALA A 59 3.42 13.57 -5.55
C ALA A 59 3.05 14.32 -4.26
N ARG A 60 3.95 14.31 -3.27
CA ARG A 60 3.64 14.70 -1.87
C ARG A 60 3.29 16.16 -1.68
N ASP A 61 3.86 17.03 -2.49
CA ASP A 61 3.58 18.47 -2.52
C ASP A 61 2.18 18.77 -3.09
N ILE A 62 1.77 18.03 -4.12
CA ILE A 62 0.40 18.07 -4.65
C ILE A 62 -0.57 17.50 -3.61
N GLN A 63 -0.22 16.36 -2.99
CA GLN A 63 -1.03 15.69 -1.97
C GLN A 63 -1.34 16.62 -0.80
N ALA A 64 -0.33 17.29 -0.26
CA ALA A 64 -0.49 18.19 0.88
C ALA A 64 -1.48 19.33 0.61
N TRP A 65 -1.57 19.80 -0.65
CA TRP A 65 -2.50 20.84 -1.06
C TRP A 65 -3.93 20.31 -1.26
N GLU A 66 -4.10 19.14 -1.89
CA GLU A 66 -5.42 18.67 -2.32
C GLU A 66 -6.16 17.79 -1.31
N TYR A 67 -5.46 17.12 -0.37
CA TYR A 67 -6.04 15.96 0.32
C TYR A 67 -7.18 16.27 1.30
N GLN A 68 -7.33 17.52 1.72
CA GLN A 68 -8.42 17.91 2.62
C GLN A 68 -9.60 18.47 1.84
N PRO A 69 -10.84 18.03 2.11
CA PRO A 69 -11.25 17.00 3.09
C PRO A 69 -11.41 15.59 2.50
N LEU A 70 -11.23 15.42 1.19
CA LEU A 70 -11.71 14.24 0.44
C LEU A 70 -10.68 13.12 0.26
N GLY A 71 -9.45 13.32 0.73
CA GLY A 71 -8.34 12.41 0.56
C GLY A 71 -7.51 12.69 -0.71
N PRO A 72 -6.40 11.95 -0.89
CA PRO A 72 -5.52 12.08 -2.05
C PRO A 72 -6.23 11.79 -3.38
N PHE A 73 -5.88 12.52 -4.44
CA PHE A 73 -6.49 12.35 -5.77
C PHE A 73 -5.45 12.43 -6.91
N LEU A 74 -5.09 13.63 -7.38
CA LEU A 74 -4.14 13.79 -8.49
C LEU A 74 -2.71 13.43 -8.07
N SER A 75 -2.42 13.53 -6.78
CA SER A 75 -1.16 13.12 -6.18
C SER A 75 -0.90 11.63 -6.16
N LYS A 76 -1.90 10.81 -6.52
CA LYS A 76 -1.82 9.34 -6.56
C LYS A 76 -2.24 8.75 -7.91
N SER A 77 -3.29 9.31 -8.52
CA SER A 77 -3.90 8.75 -9.75
C SER A 77 -3.06 8.87 -11.03
N PHE A 78 -1.87 9.46 -10.96
CA PHE A 78 -1.01 9.68 -12.13
C PHE A 78 -0.28 8.40 -12.57
N ILE A 79 0.12 7.52 -11.64
CA ILE A 79 0.70 6.21 -11.96
C ILE A 79 0.73 5.31 -10.72
N THR A 80 0.32 4.06 -10.90
CA THR A 80 0.58 2.96 -9.96
C THR A 80 1.25 1.84 -10.74
N SER A 81 2.36 1.30 -10.24
CA SER A 81 3.07 0.19 -10.89
C SER A 81 2.82 -1.11 -10.13
N VAL A 82 2.62 -2.21 -10.85
CA VAL A 82 2.49 -3.55 -10.26
C VAL A 82 3.46 -4.52 -10.92
N SER A 83 3.98 -5.49 -10.16
CA SER A 83 4.79 -6.57 -10.74
C SER A 83 3.94 -7.43 -11.68
N PRO A 84 4.53 -7.99 -12.75
CA PRO A 84 3.77 -8.72 -13.78
C PRO A 84 3.31 -10.12 -13.31
N TRP A 85 3.95 -10.68 -12.29
CA TRP A 85 3.59 -11.99 -11.74
C TRP A 85 2.71 -11.85 -10.52
N VAL A 86 1.61 -12.60 -10.52
CA VAL A 86 0.75 -12.81 -9.36
C VAL A 86 1.21 -14.09 -8.66
N VAL A 87 1.72 -13.97 -7.44
CA VAL A 87 2.08 -15.11 -6.59
C VAL A 87 0.81 -15.59 -5.90
N THR A 88 0.42 -16.85 -6.09
CA THR A 88 -0.87 -17.33 -5.55
C THR A 88 -0.85 -17.42 -4.03
N ALA A 89 -2.03 -17.37 -3.41
CA ALA A 89 -2.16 -17.49 -1.96
C ALA A 89 -1.58 -18.81 -1.43
N GLU A 90 -1.76 -19.92 -2.17
CA GLU A 90 -1.23 -21.24 -1.80
C GLU A 90 0.30 -21.29 -1.85
N ALA A 91 0.92 -20.56 -2.79
CA ALA A 91 2.37 -20.48 -2.88
C ALA A 91 2.98 -19.73 -1.68
N LEU A 92 2.23 -18.84 -1.05
CA LEU A 92 2.66 -18.09 0.14
C LEU A 92 2.31 -18.77 1.46
N GLU A 93 1.51 -19.84 1.45
CA GLU A 93 1.07 -20.55 2.66
C GLU A 93 2.24 -20.97 3.59
N PRO A 94 3.37 -21.50 3.09
CA PRO A 94 4.50 -21.88 3.95
C PRO A 94 5.16 -20.70 4.68
N PHE A 95 4.90 -19.47 4.26
CA PHE A 95 5.48 -18.25 4.83
C PHE A 95 4.51 -17.54 5.77
N ARG A 96 3.35 -18.14 6.10
CA ARG A 96 2.44 -17.57 7.10
C ARG A 96 3.06 -17.51 8.48
N ARG A 97 2.70 -16.46 9.22
CA ARG A 97 3.12 -16.22 10.59
C ARG A 97 2.04 -15.46 11.37
N ALA A 98 2.19 -15.44 12.68
CA ALA A 98 1.33 -14.64 13.54
C ALA A 98 1.48 -13.14 13.25
N GLN A 99 0.37 -12.42 13.35
CA GLN A 99 0.37 -10.96 13.30
C GLN A 99 1.28 -10.40 14.41
N PRO A 100 1.99 -9.28 14.16
CA PRO A 100 2.75 -8.62 15.22
C PRO A 100 1.88 -8.29 16.42
N ALA A 101 2.42 -8.46 17.62
CA ALA A 101 1.71 -8.09 18.84
C ALA A 101 1.38 -6.59 18.81
N ARG A 102 0.13 -6.24 19.15
CA ARG A 102 -0.30 -4.84 19.28
C ARG A 102 0.47 -4.18 20.44
N PRO A 103 0.81 -2.88 20.34
CA PRO A 103 1.43 -2.15 21.44
C PRO A 103 0.63 -2.22 22.74
N GLU A 104 1.31 -2.16 23.88
CA GLU A 104 0.64 -2.11 25.18
C GLU A 104 -0.31 -0.90 25.25
N GLY A 105 -1.55 -1.14 25.69
CA GLY A 105 -2.59 -0.11 25.76
C GLY A 105 -3.35 0.16 24.46
N ASP A 106 -2.96 -0.47 23.34
CA ASP A 106 -3.70 -0.38 22.08
C ASP A 106 -5.00 -1.21 22.17
N PRO A 107 -6.20 -0.60 22.05
CA PRO A 107 -7.46 -1.32 22.20
C PRO A 107 -7.60 -2.42 21.14
N ARG A 108 -8.27 -3.51 21.54
CA ARG A 108 -8.64 -4.57 20.59
C ARG A 108 -9.55 -3.99 19.50
N PRO A 109 -9.36 -4.39 18.23
CA PRO A 109 -10.32 -4.09 17.17
C PRO A 109 -11.73 -4.57 17.52
N LEU A 110 -12.74 -3.95 16.90
CA LEU A 110 -14.12 -4.43 17.03
C LEU A 110 -14.24 -5.88 16.54
N PRO A 111 -15.21 -6.68 17.05
CA PRO A 111 -15.27 -8.11 16.77
C PRO A 111 -15.29 -8.51 15.29
N TYR A 112 -15.85 -7.68 14.41
CA TYR A 112 -15.89 -7.98 12.97
C TYR A 112 -14.54 -7.83 12.25
N LEU A 113 -13.54 -7.22 12.90
CA LEU A 113 -12.16 -7.05 12.43
C LEU A 113 -11.17 -7.98 13.13
N TYR A 114 -11.66 -8.92 13.94
CA TYR A 114 -10.80 -9.78 14.75
C TYR A 114 -11.23 -11.24 14.64
N ASP A 115 -10.28 -12.11 14.31
CA ASP A 115 -10.43 -13.57 14.36
C ASP A 115 -9.14 -14.20 14.90
N ASP A 116 -9.25 -15.16 15.83
CA ASP A 116 -8.08 -15.73 16.50
C ASP A 116 -7.17 -16.52 15.53
N ASN A 117 -7.74 -17.15 14.50
CA ASN A 117 -6.96 -17.86 13.49
C ASN A 117 -6.24 -16.87 12.56
N ASP A 118 -6.89 -15.78 12.16
CA ASP A 118 -6.25 -14.68 11.45
C ASP A 118 -5.12 -14.04 12.28
N GLN A 119 -5.29 -13.84 13.59
CA GLN A 119 -4.20 -13.33 14.42
C GLN A 119 -3.00 -14.30 14.50
N ALA A 120 -3.26 -15.60 14.50
CA ALA A 120 -2.22 -16.62 14.56
C ALA A 120 -1.48 -16.87 13.22
N HIS A 121 -2.14 -16.60 12.08
CA HIS A 121 -1.65 -17.03 10.76
C HIS A 121 -1.84 -16.01 9.62
N GLY A 122 -2.38 -14.83 9.90
CA GLY A 122 -2.79 -13.85 8.89
C GLY A 122 -1.65 -13.01 8.29
N ALA A 123 -0.47 -12.98 8.91
CA ALA A 123 0.69 -12.28 8.38
C ALA A 123 1.56 -13.21 7.51
N PHE A 124 2.41 -12.62 6.68
CA PHE A 124 3.43 -13.33 5.91
C PHE A 124 4.84 -12.89 6.29
N ASP A 125 5.78 -13.82 6.21
CA ASP A 125 7.21 -13.56 6.27
C ASP A 125 7.74 -13.32 4.85
N ILE A 126 7.75 -12.06 4.41
CA ILE A 126 8.19 -11.67 3.08
C ILE A 126 9.24 -10.57 3.22
N GLU A 127 10.41 -10.82 2.65
CA GLU A 127 11.45 -9.81 2.51
C GLU A 127 11.14 -8.90 1.32
N LEU A 128 11.19 -7.59 1.56
CA LEU A 128 10.94 -6.57 0.56
C LEU A 128 12.09 -5.56 0.58
N GLU A 129 12.61 -5.22 -0.60
CA GLU A 129 13.69 -4.27 -0.76
C GLU A 129 13.33 -3.22 -1.82
N VAL A 130 13.86 -2.01 -1.65
CA VAL A 130 13.79 -0.94 -2.66
C VAL A 130 15.20 -0.46 -2.95
N LEU A 131 15.55 -0.44 -4.24
CA LEU A 131 16.81 0.06 -4.74
C LEU A 131 16.56 1.31 -5.60
N LEU A 132 17.40 2.32 -5.44
CA LEU A 132 17.32 3.58 -6.19
C LEU A 132 18.62 3.82 -6.96
N LEU A 133 18.55 3.70 -8.29
CA LEU A 133 19.66 4.00 -9.18
C LEU A 133 19.49 5.38 -9.79
N THR A 134 20.31 6.35 -9.36
CA THR A 134 20.35 7.69 -9.95
C THR A 134 21.24 7.73 -11.19
N GLU A 135 21.08 8.75 -12.02
CA GLU A 135 21.98 8.99 -13.16
C GLU A 135 23.45 9.09 -12.72
N GLY A 136 23.73 9.86 -11.66
CA GLY A 136 25.09 9.99 -11.13
C GLY A 136 25.67 8.71 -10.53
N LEU A 137 24.86 7.78 -10.01
CA LEU A 137 25.31 6.45 -9.60
C LEU A 137 25.67 5.60 -10.82
N ARG A 138 24.78 5.59 -11.82
CA ARG A 138 24.96 4.86 -13.07
C ARG A 138 26.22 5.30 -13.83
N GLU A 139 26.45 6.60 -13.94
CA GLU A 139 27.64 7.18 -14.59
C GLU A 139 28.95 6.75 -13.91
N LYS A 140 28.92 6.54 -12.58
CA LYS A 140 30.08 6.11 -11.79
C LYS A 140 30.25 4.59 -11.75
N GLY A 141 29.36 3.83 -12.41
CA GLY A 141 29.34 2.36 -12.32
C GLY A 141 29.09 1.85 -10.90
N LEU A 142 28.42 2.66 -10.07
CA LEU A 142 28.04 2.28 -8.72
C LEU A 142 26.65 1.60 -8.77
N PRO A 143 26.43 0.57 -7.93
CA PRO A 143 25.12 -0.05 -7.78
C PRO A 143 24.06 0.95 -7.32
#